data_AF-A0A7S3R2A6-F1
#
_entry.id   AF-A0A7S3R2A6-F1
#
_cell.length_a   1.000
_cell.length_b   1.000
_cell.length_c   1.000
_cell.angle_alpha   90.00
_cell.angle_beta   90.00
_cell.angle_gamma   90.00
#
_symmetry.space_group_name_H-M   'P 1'
#
loop_
_entity.id
_entity.type
_entity.pdbx_description
1 polymer ?
#
loop_
_entity_poly.entity_id
_entity_poly.type
_entity_poly.pdbx_seq_one_letter_code
_entity_poly.pdbx_strand_id
1 'polypeptide(L)'
;MQLQGASPATYCVGKLRAQRKFARSCSVLTRASSANPYQAPGRFGQKELPPITDVRVGGDDELPIFAKIQPTLPAAPGLYDIPLVVMSSGFLLPSSAYTSYANHLASHGFAVIRYDLSEIMDDIGAVSALCTIIDTALKENSIGSIVDPKCLVLFGHSRGAKLSCMLAEREERVRGMVLLDPVDNTSMTPAGENFPSSLPSLRRATQMRSLPVLVVGAAMNGDIIPAEGNYKKFNSSCFGPFWEVDLLGAGHLSFLDKRDEMDPFTQMAAMLGKPPSTPEASVSAVTKVATIAWLKEVVCPYAAPSLGRTSSPPPPPPKELERVLYDNIVNIQLPDGKAPRRSDIRSLESRSAQGSSSAGGASESSRGDGASSSQGEGSRRVQASPAMASSSLCGLSREELLQLRTRELKENLKAAGVKNDDCFEKEQLVSRVLEACGKTA
;
A
#
# COMPACT_ATOMS: atom_id res chain seq x y z
N MET A 1 -35.28 -23.27 -2.09
CA MET A 1 -34.73 -22.89 -3.41
C MET A 1 -33.23 -23.09 -3.35
N GLN A 2 -32.74 -24.24 -3.82
CA GLN A 2 -31.31 -24.59 -3.81
C GLN A 2 -30.62 -23.92 -5.00
N LEU A 3 -29.69 -23.00 -4.73
CA LEU A 3 -28.78 -22.46 -5.74
C LEU A 3 -27.74 -23.54 -6.05
N GLN A 4 -27.84 -24.14 -7.24
CA GLN A 4 -26.81 -25.00 -7.79
C GLN A 4 -25.55 -24.16 -8.04
N GLY A 5 -24.47 -24.52 -7.33
CA GLY A 5 -23.19 -23.85 -7.38
C GLY A 5 -22.49 -24.04 -8.73
N ALA A 6 -22.06 -22.93 -9.32
CA ALA A 6 -21.04 -22.95 -10.35
C ALA A 6 -19.72 -23.44 -9.72
N SER A 7 -19.10 -24.44 -10.36
CA SER A 7 -17.85 -25.06 -9.93
C SER A 7 -16.70 -24.03 -9.82
N PRO A 8 -15.93 -24.00 -8.71
CA PRO A 8 -14.73 -23.16 -8.54
C PRO A 8 -13.59 -23.43 -9.54
N ALA A 9 -13.71 -24.46 -10.38
CA ALA A 9 -12.62 -24.92 -11.26
C ALA A 9 -12.33 -24.00 -12.48
N THR A 10 -13.21 -23.05 -12.81
CA THR A 10 -13.04 -22.24 -14.04
C THR A 10 -12.24 -20.94 -13.84
N TYR A 11 -11.96 -20.53 -12.59
CA TYR A 11 -11.29 -19.26 -12.31
C TYR A 11 -9.75 -19.33 -12.19
N CYS A 12 -9.16 -20.53 -12.05
CA CYS A 12 -7.70 -20.68 -11.91
C CYS A 12 -6.90 -20.52 -13.22
N VAL A 13 -7.54 -20.48 -14.39
CA VAL A 13 -6.83 -20.36 -15.69
C VAL A 13 -6.46 -18.91 -16.03
N GLY A 14 -7.02 -17.91 -15.32
CA GLY A 14 -6.77 -16.48 -15.57
C GLY A 14 -5.43 -15.95 -15.06
N LYS A 15 -4.80 -16.60 -14.07
CA LYS A 15 -3.57 -16.11 -13.43
C LYS A 15 -2.31 -16.26 -14.31
N LEU A 16 -2.40 -16.96 -15.45
CA LEU A 16 -1.24 -17.51 -16.17
C LEU A 16 -1.04 -17.04 -17.62
N ARG A 17 -1.83 -16.08 -18.15
CA ARG A 17 -1.67 -15.58 -19.53
C ARG A 17 -1.11 -14.16 -19.69
N ALA A 18 -1.21 -13.29 -18.68
CA ALA A 18 -0.60 -11.96 -18.73
C ALA A 18 0.93 -12.02 -18.49
N GLN A 19 1.38 -12.77 -17.48
CA GLN A 19 2.81 -12.84 -17.12
C GLN A 19 3.70 -13.51 -18.20
N ARG A 20 3.19 -14.48 -18.97
CA ARG A 20 4.01 -15.21 -19.98
C ARG A 20 4.25 -14.43 -21.28
N LYS A 21 3.46 -13.40 -21.59
CA LYS A 21 3.69 -12.55 -22.78
C LYS A 21 4.67 -11.41 -22.54
N PHE A 22 4.86 -11.03 -21.28
CA PHE A 22 5.72 -9.92 -20.87
C PHE A 22 7.22 -10.15 -21.19
N ALA A 23 7.68 -11.42 -21.25
CA ALA A 23 9.10 -11.74 -21.43
C ALA A 23 9.56 -11.98 -22.89
N ARG A 24 8.67 -12.00 -23.89
CA ARG A 24 9.02 -12.49 -25.26
C ARG A 24 9.04 -11.46 -26.39
N SER A 25 8.64 -10.20 -26.17
CA SER A 25 8.73 -9.16 -27.21
C SER A 25 9.71 -8.06 -26.82
N CYS A 26 11.01 -8.37 -26.87
CA CYS A 26 12.08 -7.38 -26.89
C CYS A 26 12.76 -7.39 -28.25
N SER A 27 12.20 -6.66 -29.20
CA SER A 27 12.91 -5.91 -30.25
C SER A 27 11.86 -5.26 -31.13
N VAL A 28 12.20 -4.08 -31.68
CA VAL A 28 11.37 -3.23 -32.54
C VAL A 28 10.39 -2.34 -31.75
N LEU A 29 10.72 -1.04 -31.63
CA LEU A 29 9.90 0.08 -32.14
C LEU A 29 10.45 1.44 -31.66
N THR A 30 11.42 1.99 -32.39
CA THR A 30 11.64 3.44 -32.48
C THR A 30 10.90 3.95 -33.72
N ARG A 31 9.61 4.29 -33.59
CA ARG A 31 8.91 5.11 -34.59
C ARG A 31 7.93 6.05 -33.88
N ALA A 32 8.19 7.35 -34.04
CA ALA A 32 7.35 8.52 -33.77
C ALA A 32 6.08 8.25 -32.94
N SER A 33 6.22 8.30 -31.61
CA SER A 33 5.12 8.13 -30.66
C SER A 33 4.20 9.35 -30.70
N SER A 34 2.97 9.19 -31.19
CA SER A 34 1.87 10.04 -30.77
C SER A 34 1.80 9.98 -29.24
N ALA A 35 1.92 11.13 -28.57
CA ALA A 35 1.92 11.21 -27.11
C ALA A 35 0.78 10.36 -26.53
N ASN A 36 1.11 9.53 -25.53
CA ASN A 36 0.13 8.65 -24.90
C ASN A 36 -1.07 9.48 -24.41
N PRO A 37 -2.31 9.17 -24.86
CA PRO A 37 -3.49 9.96 -24.54
C PRO A 37 -3.84 9.97 -23.04
N TYR A 38 -3.32 9.02 -22.26
CA TYR A 38 -3.51 8.96 -20.81
C TYR A 38 -2.45 9.75 -20.02
N GLN A 39 -1.33 10.12 -20.66
CA GLN A 39 -0.26 10.88 -20.01
C GLN A 39 -0.54 12.38 -20.01
N ALA A 40 -1.10 12.89 -21.11
CA ALA A 40 -1.54 14.27 -21.18
C ALA A 40 -2.76 14.52 -20.27
N PRO A 41 -2.98 15.77 -19.81
CA PRO A 41 -4.28 16.16 -19.28
C PRO A 41 -5.39 15.72 -20.24
N GLY A 42 -6.50 15.25 -19.68
CA GLY A 42 -7.64 14.83 -20.48
C GLY A 42 -8.33 16.03 -21.14
N ARG A 43 -9.41 15.73 -21.88
CA ARG A 43 -10.13 16.73 -22.69
C ARG A 43 -10.90 17.78 -21.89
N PHE A 44 -11.08 17.55 -20.59
CA PHE A 44 -11.83 18.46 -19.73
C PHE A 44 -10.87 19.38 -19.00
N GLY A 45 -11.27 20.64 -18.80
CA GLY A 45 -10.62 21.44 -17.77
C GLY A 45 -10.90 20.85 -16.40
N GLN A 46 -10.24 21.38 -15.37
CA GLN A 46 -10.46 20.99 -13.99
C GLN A 46 -10.85 22.21 -13.15
N LYS A 47 -11.76 22.01 -12.22
CA LYS A 47 -12.21 23.02 -11.27
C LYS A 47 -12.12 22.44 -9.86
N GLU A 48 -11.26 23.03 -9.05
CA GLU A 48 -11.27 22.79 -7.61
C GLU A 48 -12.36 23.65 -6.97
N LEU A 49 -13.23 23.03 -6.17
CA LEU A 49 -14.29 23.73 -5.45
C LEU A 49 -13.76 24.25 -4.09
N PRO A 50 -14.44 25.23 -3.47
CA PRO A 50 -14.21 25.51 -2.06
C PRO A 50 -14.34 24.23 -1.22
N PRO A 51 -13.49 24.04 -0.19
CA PRO A 51 -13.59 22.87 0.67
C PRO A 51 -14.90 22.88 1.47
N ILE A 52 -15.46 21.69 1.69
CA ILE A 52 -16.51 21.46 2.69
C ILE A 52 -15.79 21.27 4.03
N THR A 53 -15.92 22.24 4.94
CA THR A 53 -15.25 22.22 6.24
C THR A 53 -16.17 21.70 7.34
N ASP A 54 -15.58 21.39 8.49
CA ASP A 54 -16.29 21.12 9.74
C ASP A 54 -17.29 19.95 9.66
N VAL A 55 -16.99 18.96 8.81
CA VAL A 55 -17.80 17.74 8.70
C VAL A 55 -17.51 16.86 9.91
N ARG A 56 -18.44 16.78 10.88
CA ARG A 56 -18.28 15.89 12.04
C ARG A 56 -18.31 14.43 11.59
N VAL A 57 -17.21 13.70 11.82
CA VAL A 57 -17.03 12.31 11.35
C VAL A 57 -16.80 11.29 12.47
N GLY A 58 -16.64 11.77 13.71
CA GLY A 58 -16.43 10.93 14.88
C GLY A 58 -16.09 11.74 16.11
N GLY A 59 -15.46 11.08 17.10
CA GLY A 59 -15.17 11.65 18.41
C GLY A 59 -16.37 11.63 19.34
N ASP A 60 -16.11 11.87 20.63
CA ASP A 60 -17.18 12.16 21.59
C ASP A 60 -17.63 13.63 21.48
N ASP A 61 -18.47 14.09 22.40
CA ASP A 61 -18.94 15.48 22.40
C ASP A 61 -17.89 16.47 22.91
N GLU A 62 -16.86 16.00 23.63
CA GLU A 62 -15.78 16.84 24.17
C GLU A 62 -14.65 17.04 23.15
N LEU A 63 -14.35 16.00 22.36
CA LEU A 63 -13.32 15.96 21.34
C LEU A 63 -13.89 15.46 20.00
N PRO A 64 -14.78 16.25 19.35
CA PRO A 64 -15.30 15.91 18.04
C PRO A 64 -14.18 15.89 16.99
N ILE A 65 -14.21 14.87 16.13
CA ILE A 65 -13.30 14.76 15.00
C ILE A 65 -14.01 15.30 13.77
N PHE A 66 -13.35 16.23 13.10
CA PHE A 66 -13.85 16.88 11.90
C PHE A 66 -13.05 16.45 10.66
N ALA A 67 -13.71 16.44 9.52
CA ALA A 67 -13.09 16.28 8.22
C ALA A 67 -13.23 17.57 7.40
N LYS A 68 -12.20 17.84 6.61
CA LYS A 68 -12.23 18.82 5.53
C LYS A 68 -12.23 18.05 4.20
N ILE A 69 -13.24 18.26 3.37
CA ILE A 69 -13.37 17.61 2.07
C ILE A 69 -13.00 18.62 0.98
N GLN A 70 -12.06 18.26 0.10
CA GLN A 70 -11.58 19.08 -1.00
C GLN A 70 -11.99 18.46 -2.34
N PRO A 71 -13.05 18.97 -3.00
CA PRO A 71 -13.52 18.44 -4.28
C PRO A 71 -12.74 18.99 -5.46
N THR A 72 -12.49 18.15 -6.46
CA THR A 72 -11.93 18.51 -7.77
C THR A 72 -12.78 17.86 -8.85
N LEU A 73 -13.38 18.70 -9.72
CA LEU A 73 -14.37 18.28 -10.70
C LEU A 73 -13.90 18.58 -12.14
N PRO A 74 -14.37 17.81 -13.13
CA PRO A 74 -14.20 18.18 -14.53
C PRO A 74 -14.98 19.47 -14.84
N ALA A 75 -14.31 20.43 -15.47
CA ALA A 75 -14.93 21.65 -15.97
C ALA A 75 -15.50 21.40 -17.38
N ALA A 76 -16.66 20.76 -17.45
CA ALA A 76 -17.40 20.58 -18.69
C ALA A 76 -18.92 20.66 -18.44
N PRO A 77 -19.65 21.57 -19.12
CA PRO A 77 -21.10 21.58 -19.09
C PRO A 77 -21.66 20.24 -19.58
N GLY A 78 -22.72 19.75 -18.93
CA GLY A 78 -23.45 18.56 -19.38
C GLY A 78 -22.84 17.21 -18.99
N LEU A 79 -21.80 17.18 -18.13
CA LEU A 79 -21.35 15.94 -17.51
C LEU A 79 -22.25 15.59 -16.32
N TYR A 80 -22.85 14.41 -16.37
CA TYR A 80 -23.69 13.83 -15.34
C TYR A 80 -23.38 12.34 -15.19
N ASP A 81 -23.79 11.76 -14.06
CA ASP A 81 -23.58 10.36 -13.72
C ASP A 81 -22.12 9.89 -13.85
N ILE A 82 -21.16 10.78 -13.57
CA ILE A 82 -19.73 10.44 -13.63
C ILE A 82 -19.27 9.71 -12.36
N PRO A 83 -18.27 8.82 -12.43
CA PRO A 83 -17.75 8.17 -11.24
C PRO A 83 -17.13 9.16 -10.25
N LEU A 84 -17.31 8.89 -8.96
CA LEU A 84 -16.64 9.60 -7.87
C LEU A 84 -15.42 8.80 -7.39
N VAL A 85 -14.24 9.40 -7.46
CA VAL A 85 -12.99 8.88 -6.88
C VAL A 85 -12.79 9.47 -5.49
N VAL A 86 -12.69 8.60 -4.48
CA VAL A 86 -12.39 8.97 -3.10
C VAL A 86 -10.92 8.71 -2.85
N MET A 87 -10.14 9.78 -2.61
CA MET A 87 -8.70 9.71 -2.43
C MET A 87 -8.31 9.75 -0.95
N SER A 88 -7.75 8.63 -0.46
CA SER A 88 -7.25 8.47 0.91
C SER A 88 -5.73 8.58 0.96
N SER A 89 -5.23 9.55 1.72
CA SER A 89 -3.80 9.77 1.95
C SER A 89 -3.15 8.66 2.79
N GLY A 90 -1.82 8.58 2.71
CA GLY A 90 -1.02 7.81 3.67
C GLY A 90 -1.07 8.41 5.09
N PHE A 91 -0.54 7.66 6.05
CA PHE A 91 -0.52 8.06 7.46
C PHE A 91 0.23 9.39 7.64
N LEU A 92 -0.40 10.36 8.32
CA LEU A 92 0.11 11.73 8.56
C LEU A 92 0.34 12.57 7.30
N LEU A 93 -0.08 12.10 6.12
CA LEU A 93 0.08 12.86 4.89
C LEU A 93 -1.15 13.71 4.63
N PRO A 94 -0.99 15.01 4.31
CA PRO A 94 -2.11 15.83 3.90
C PRO A 94 -2.62 15.39 2.52
N SER A 95 -3.91 15.54 2.31
CA SER A 95 -4.59 15.24 1.05
C SER A 95 -4.11 16.11 -0.12
N SER A 96 -3.56 17.29 0.18
CA SER A 96 -2.92 18.18 -0.78
C SER A 96 -1.70 17.56 -1.47
N ALA A 97 -1.07 16.54 -0.87
CA ALA A 97 0.08 15.84 -1.44
C ALA A 97 -0.23 15.05 -2.74
N TYR A 98 -1.50 14.92 -3.11
CA TYR A 98 -1.97 14.20 -4.30
C TYR A 98 -2.80 15.09 -5.26
N THR A 99 -2.63 16.41 -5.19
CA THR A 99 -3.34 17.38 -6.03
C THR A 99 -3.20 17.10 -7.52
N SER A 100 -2.01 16.74 -7.98
CA SER A 100 -1.74 16.48 -9.39
C SER A 100 -2.46 15.23 -9.89
N TYR A 101 -2.71 14.24 -9.02
CA TYR A 101 -3.52 13.07 -9.35
C TYR A 101 -4.99 13.42 -9.45
N ALA A 102 -5.52 14.18 -8.48
CA ALA A 102 -6.90 14.65 -8.51
C ALA A 102 -7.19 15.49 -9.76
N ASN A 103 -6.29 16.42 -10.10
CA ASN A 103 -6.39 17.22 -11.32
C ASN A 103 -6.31 16.36 -12.58
N HIS A 104 -5.43 15.37 -12.61
CA HIS A 104 -5.31 14.46 -13.76
C HIS A 104 -6.58 13.64 -13.95
N LEU A 105 -7.10 13.03 -12.88
CA LEU A 105 -8.37 12.31 -12.89
C LEU A 105 -9.53 13.21 -13.34
N ALA A 106 -9.65 14.41 -12.78
CA ALA A 106 -10.69 15.38 -13.16
C ALA A 106 -10.61 15.76 -14.65
N SER A 107 -9.42 16.03 -15.17
CA SER A 107 -9.24 16.33 -16.60
C SER A 107 -9.70 15.18 -17.52
N HIS A 108 -9.73 13.95 -17.00
CA HIS A 108 -10.18 12.74 -17.70
C HIS A 108 -11.66 12.38 -17.48
N GLY A 109 -12.41 13.18 -16.72
CA GLY A 109 -13.87 13.07 -16.58
C GLY A 109 -14.33 12.37 -15.31
N PHE A 110 -13.50 12.34 -14.27
CA PHE A 110 -13.83 11.77 -12.96
C PHE A 110 -14.06 12.89 -11.95
N ALA A 111 -15.11 12.80 -11.13
CA ALA A 111 -15.16 13.64 -9.93
C ALA A 111 -14.18 13.06 -8.90
N VAL A 112 -13.48 13.91 -8.17
CA VAL A 112 -12.53 13.48 -7.15
C VAL A 112 -12.82 14.22 -5.86
N ILE A 113 -12.86 13.50 -4.74
CA ILE A 113 -12.80 14.10 -3.41
C ILE A 113 -11.52 13.64 -2.71
N ARG A 114 -10.87 14.61 -2.07
CA ARG A 114 -9.76 14.43 -1.14
C ARG A 114 -10.22 14.86 0.24
N TYR A 115 -9.60 14.35 1.30
CA TYR A 115 -10.01 14.75 2.64
C TYR A 115 -8.85 14.74 3.63
N ASP A 116 -8.95 15.63 4.61
CA ASP A 116 -8.07 15.71 5.77
C ASP A 116 -8.92 15.53 7.03
N LEU A 117 -8.37 14.82 8.03
CA LEU A 117 -9.00 14.66 9.35
C LEU A 117 -8.30 15.59 10.35
N SER A 118 -9.07 16.16 11.29
CA SER A 118 -8.52 17.02 12.34
C SER A 118 -7.65 16.26 13.33
N GLU A 119 -7.89 14.96 13.48
CA GLU A 119 -7.22 14.08 14.43
C GLU A 119 -6.83 12.74 13.81
N ILE A 120 -5.83 12.10 14.40
CA ILE A 120 -5.42 10.75 14.02
C ILE A 120 -6.46 9.76 14.55
N MET A 121 -7.13 9.06 13.63
CA MET A 121 -8.05 7.97 13.96
C MET A 121 -7.38 6.61 13.79
N ASP A 122 -7.84 5.61 14.53
CA ASP A 122 -7.58 4.20 14.21
C ASP A 122 -8.25 3.78 12.90
N ASP A 123 -7.99 2.55 12.42
CA ASP A 123 -8.45 2.12 11.09
C ASP A 123 -9.97 1.88 11.06
N ILE A 124 -10.58 1.42 12.16
CA ILE A 124 -12.02 1.20 12.24
C ILE A 124 -12.76 2.55 12.22
N GLY A 125 -12.32 3.48 13.06
CA GLY A 125 -12.83 4.84 13.11
C GLY A 125 -12.66 5.56 11.77
N ALA A 126 -11.49 5.44 11.13
CA ALA A 126 -11.23 6.08 9.84
C ALA A 126 -12.12 5.53 8.72
N VAL A 127 -12.42 4.22 8.70
CA VAL A 127 -13.37 3.64 7.73
C VAL A 127 -14.80 4.14 7.98
N SER A 128 -15.20 4.28 9.24
CA SER A 128 -16.50 4.89 9.59
C SER A 128 -16.58 6.35 9.13
N ALA A 129 -15.52 7.13 9.39
CA ALA A 129 -15.41 8.52 8.94
C ALA A 129 -15.51 8.64 7.41
N LEU A 130 -14.88 7.72 6.67
CA LEU A 130 -14.95 7.69 5.21
C LEU A 130 -16.39 7.52 4.69
N CYS A 131 -17.22 6.70 5.32
CA CYS A 131 -18.65 6.59 4.96
C CYS A 131 -19.35 7.95 5.09
N THR A 132 -19.15 8.64 6.22
CA THR A 132 -19.73 9.96 6.48
C THR A 132 -19.23 11.02 5.50
N ILE A 133 -17.94 10.99 5.15
CA ILE A 133 -17.32 11.89 4.16
C ILE A 133 -17.96 11.70 2.78
N ILE A 134 -18.11 10.44 2.34
CA ILE A 134 -18.73 10.09 1.06
C ILE A 134 -20.18 10.59 1.03
N ASP A 135 -20.96 10.29 2.07
CA ASP A 135 -22.37 10.67 2.11
C ASP A 135 -22.55 12.19 2.17
N THR A 136 -21.67 12.90 2.88
CA THR A 136 -21.65 14.37 2.91
C THR A 136 -21.33 14.93 1.54
N ALA A 137 -20.29 14.42 0.88
CA ALA A 137 -19.93 14.84 -0.47
C ALA A 137 -21.04 14.59 -1.49
N LEU A 138 -21.75 13.46 -1.40
CA LEU A 138 -22.86 13.15 -2.30
C LEU A 138 -24.12 14.00 -2.05
N LYS A 139 -24.31 14.52 -0.83
CA LYS A 139 -25.41 15.46 -0.50
C LYS A 139 -25.10 16.89 -0.95
N GLU A 140 -23.83 17.25 -1.06
CA GLU A 140 -23.40 18.56 -1.52
C GLU A 140 -23.81 18.75 -2.99
N ASN A 141 -24.72 19.70 -3.25
CA ASN A 141 -25.35 19.84 -4.58
C ASN A 141 -24.33 20.06 -5.69
N SER A 142 -23.22 20.75 -5.41
CA SER A 142 -22.15 21.00 -6.38
C SER A 142 -21.41 19.72 -6.83
N ILE A 143 -21.53 18.62 -6.09
CA ILE A 143 -20.94 17.30 -6.39
C ILE A 143 -22.04 16.30 -6.76
N GLY A 144 -23.04 16.14 -5.88
CA GLY A 144 -24.12 15.16 -5.99
C GLY A 144 -24.97 15.30 -7.26
N SER A 145 -25.05 16.49 -7.85
CA SER A 145 -25.79 16.72 -9.10
C SER A 145 -25.10 16.20 -10.35
N ILE A 146 -23.81 15.87 -10.30
CA ILE A 146 -23.03 15.43 -11.48
C ILE A 146 -22.48 14.00 -11.35
N VAL A 147 -22.38 13.45 -10.14
CA VAL A 147 -21.80 12.13 -9.90
C VAL A 147 -22.87 11.03 -9.86
N ASP A 148 -22.53 9.84 -10.34
CA ASP A 148 -23.35 8.65 -10.07
C ASP A 148 -23.07 8.17 -8.64
N PRO A 149 -24.03 8.28 -7.70
CA PRO A 149 -23.83 7.84 -6.32
C PRO A 149 -23.60 6.33 -6.21
N LYS A 150 -23.84 5.54 -7.26
CA LYS A 150 -23.62 4.08 -7.29
C LYS A 150 -22.28 3.67 -7.90
N CYS A 151 -21.44 4.63 -8.30
CA CYS A 151 -20.17 4.39 -8.94
C CYS A 151 -19.01 5.08 -8.18
N LEU A 152 -18.63 4.50 -7.05
CA LEU A 152 -17.47 4.92 -6.28
C LEU A 152 -16.21 4.17 -6.71
N VAL A 153 -15.10 4.88 -6.79
CA VAL A 153 -13.76 4.30 -6.91
C VAL A 153 -12.96 4.73 -5.70
N LEU A 154 -12.33 3.77 -5.02
CA LEU A 154 -11.43 4.10 -3.92
C LEU A 154 -10.01 4.19 -4.44
N PHE A 155 -9.33 5.27 -4.12
CA PHE A 155 -7.93 5.50 -4.47
C PHE A 155 -7.18 5.74 -3.17
N GLY A 156 -6.19 4.92 -2.85
CA GLY A 156 -5.46 5.07 -1.60
C GLY A 156 -3.97 4.89 -1.78
N HIS A 157 -3.19 5.62 -0.99
CA HIS A 157 -1.75 5.42 -0.85
C HIS A 157 -1.40 4.94 0.55
N SER A 158 -0.47 3.97 0.68
CA SER A 158 0.03 3.51 1.98
C SER A 158 -1.13 3.03 2.89
N ARG A 159 -1.26 3.60 4.10
CA ARG A 159 -2.41 3.40 4.99
C ARG A 159 -3.75 3.74 4.31
N GLY A 160 -3.82 4.79 3.49
CA GLY A 160 -5.05 5.13 2.77
C GLY A 160 -5.54 4.01 1.84
N ALA A 161 -4.61 3.22 1.28
CA ALA A 161 -4.93 2.04 0.48
C ALA A 161 -5.48 0.88 1.34
N LYS A 162 -4.96 0.73 2.57
CA LYS A 162 -5.50 -0.18 3.59
C LYS A 162 -6.96 0.16 3.92
N LEU A 163 -7.22 1.43 4.23
CA LEU A 163 -8.56 1.92 4.53
C LEU A 163 -9.51 1.71 3.34
N SER A 164 -9.02 1.93 2.12
CA SER A 164 -9.77 1.65 0.89
C SER A 164 -10.19 0.18 0.80
N CYS A 165 -9.29 -0.77 1.09
CA CYS A 165 -9.61 -2.20 1.09
C CYS A 165 -10.66 -2.56 2.14
N MET A 166 -10.58 -1.97 3.33
CA MET A 166 -11.53 -2.20 4.42
C MET A 166 -12.91 -1.62 4.10
N LEU A 167 -12.96 -0.41 3.53
CA LEU A 167 -14.21 0.23 3.10
C LEU A 167 -14.87 -0.54 1.94
N ALA A 168 -14.10 -0.99 0.95
CA ALA A 168 -14.62 -1.71 -0.21
C ALA A 168 -15.33 -3.02 0.13
N GLU A 169 -15.07 -3.61 1.29
CA GLU A 169 -15.82 -4.77 1.76
C GLU A 169 -17.27 -4.41 2.13
N ARG A 170 -17.48 -3.23 2.71
CA ARG A 170 -18.74 -2.81 3.33
C ARG A 170 -19.55 -1.83 2.47
N GLU A 171 -18.88 -1.15 1.55
CA GLU A 171 -19.51 -0.14 0.70
C GLU A 171 -19.95 -0.74 -0.65
N GLU A 172 -21.26 -0.93 -0.78
CA GLU A 172 -21.89 -1.52 -1.96
C GLU A 172 -21.71 -0.67 -3.22
N ARG A 173 -21.58 0.65 -3.07
CA ARG A 173 -21.39 1.61 -4.18
C ARG A 173 -20.00 1.54 -4.81
N VAL A 174 -19.03 0.88 -4.17
CA VAL A 174 -17.67 0.72 -4.74
C VAL A 174 -17.69 -0.18 -5.98
N ARG A 175 -17.00 0.30 -7.03
CA ARG A 175 -16.85 -0.36 -8.33
C ARG A 175 -15.41 -0.66 -8.70
N GLY A 176 -14.44 -0.18 -7.93
CA GLY A 176 -13.03 -0.52 -8.12
C GLY A 176 -12.11 0.14 -7.09
N MET A 177 -10.88 -0.36 -7.00
CA MET A 177 -9.83 0.19 -6.14
C MET A 177 -8.52 0.45 -6.89
N VAL A 178 -7.88 1.59 -6.60
CA VAL A 178 -6.50 1.92 -6.97
C VAL A 178 -5.67 2.00 -5.70
N LEU A 179 -4.70 1.10 -5.57
CA LEU A 179 -3.91 0.91 -4.36
C LEU A 179 -2.45 1.26 -4.67
N LEU A 180 -2.02 2.45 -4.27
CA LEU A 180 -0.64 2.91 -4.41
C LEU A 180 0.18 2.46 -3.20
N ASP A 181 1.17 1.63 -3.47
CA ASP A 181 2.07 1.01 -2.52
C ASP A 181 1.42 0.70 -1.17
N PRO A 182 0.34 -0.12 -1.18
CA PRO A 182 -0.48 -0.33 0.00
C PRO A 182 0.32 -0.95 1.14
N VAL A 183 0.00 -0.51 2.36
CA VAL A 183 0.63 -0.96 3.60
C VAL A 183 -0.44 -1.54 4.50
N ASP A 184 -0.27 -2.79 4.92
CA ASP A 184 -1.21 -3.44 5.83
C ASP A 184 -0.88 -3.13 7.30
N ASN A 185 -0.44 -4.12 8.07
CA ASN A 185 0.10 -3.91 9.41
C ASN A 185 1.62 -3.75 9.36
N THR A 186 2.13 -2.87 10.23
CA THR A 186 3.57 -2.62 10.40
C THR A 186 3.97 -2.83 11.84
N SER A 187 5.26 -2.71 12.16
CA SER A 187 5.71 -2.68 13.55
C SER A 187 5.20 -1.45 14.32
N MET A 188 4.89 -0.35 13.63
CA MET A 188 4.32 0.87 14.25
C MET A 188 2.80 0.78 14.43
N THR A 189 2.15 -0.03 13.59
CA THR A 189 0.70 -0.27 13.60
C THR A 189 0.43 -1.78 13.57
N PRO A 190 0.79 -2.50 14.65
CA PRO A 190 0.61 -3.94 14.72
C PRO A 190 -0.87 -4.30 14.58
N ALA A 191 -1.14 -5.51 14.10
CA ALA A 191 -2.51 -6.00 13.97
C ALA A 191 -3.19 -6.02 15.34
N GLY A 192 -4.38 -5.44 15.41
CA GLY A 192 -5.19 -5.37 16.62
C GLY A 192 -6.64 -5.05 16.28
N GLU A 193 -7.50 -4.98 17.30
CA GLU A 193 -8.94 -4.73 17.14
C GLU A 193 -9.22 -3.42 16.37
N ASN A 194 -8.50 -2.35 16.73
CA ASN A 194 -8.63 -1.03 16.10
C ASN A 194 -7.77 -0.86 14.83
N PHE A 195 -6.86 -1.80 14.56
CA PHE A 195 -5.95 -1.79 13.40
C PHE A 195 -5.93 -3.16 12.71
N PRO A 196 -7.08 -3.68 12.27
CA PRO A 196 -7.13 -5.01 11.67
C PRO A 196 -6.33 -5.05 10.37
N SER A 197 -5.96 -6.26 9.96
CA SER A 197 -5.45 -6.48 8.60
C SER A 197 -6.56 -6.22 7.58
N SER A 198 -6.22 -5.52 6.50
CA SER A 198 -7.07 -5.24 5.36
C SER A 198 -7.07 -6.35 4.30
N LEU A 199 -6.11 -7.28 4.35
CA LEU A 199 -5.99 -8.36 3.36
C LEU A 199 -7.24 -9.26 3.32
N PRO A 200 -7.88 -9.63 4.45
CA PRO A 200 -9.16 -10.33 4.44
C PRO A 200 -10.29 -9.53 3.78
N SER A 201 -10.35 -8.22 4.03
CA SER A 201 -11.35 -7.32 3.43
C SER A 201 -11.15 -7.20 1.91
N LEU A 202 -9.91 -7.00 1.47
CA LEU A 202 -9.55 -7.01 0.04
C LEU A 202 -9.96 -8.33 -0.62
N ARG A 203 -9.64 -9.47 0.01
CA ARG A 203 -10.01 -10.79 -0.50
C ARG A 203 -11.53 -10.92 -0.65
N ARG A 204 -12.32 -10.53 0.37
CA ARG A 204 -13.78 -10.61 0.30
C ARG A 204 -14.35 -9.68 -0.77
N ALA A 205 -13.88 -8.44 -0.83
CA ALA A 205 -14.29 -7.47 -1.85
C ALA A 205 -14.05 -7.99 -3.27
N THR A 206 -12.87 -8.56 -3.51
CA THR A 206 -12.46 -9.05 -4.83
C THR A 206 -13.00 -10.44 -5.18
N GLN A 207 -13.15 -11.35 -4.21
CA GLN A 207 -13.65 -12.70 -4.44
C GLN A 207 -15.18 -12.75 -4.54
N MET A 208 -15.88 -12.04 -3.65
CA MET A 208 -17.34 -12.12 -3.57
C MET A 208 -18.03 -11.19 -4.57
N ARG A 209 -17.47 -9.99 -4.79
CA ARG A 209 -18.06 -8.98 -5.68
C ARG A 209 -17.32 -8.82 -7.01
N SER A 210 -16.24 -9.59 -7.21
CA SER A 210 -15.36 -9.47 -8.39
C SER A 210 -14.88 -8.03 -8.65
N LEU A 211 -14.68 -7.25 -7.58
CA LEU A 211 -14.25 -5.86 -7.73
C LEU A 211 -12.90 -5.81 -8.46
N PRO A 212 -12.78 -4.99 -9.50
CA PRO A 212 -11.51 -4.78 -10.15
C PRO A 212 -10.56 -4.03 -9.21
N VAL A 213 -9.26 -4.36 -9.30
CA VAL A 213 -8.20 -3.68 -8.52
C VAL A 213 -6.99 -3.37 -9.38
N LEU A 214 -6.42 -2.18 -9.21
CA LEU A 214 -5.07 -1.82 -9.65
C LEU A 214 -4.18 -1.69 -8.41
N VAL A 215 -3.08 -2.44 -8.34
CA VAL A 215 -2.01 -2.20 -7.37
C VAL A 215 -0.78 -1.66 -8.09
N VAL A 216 -0.25 -0.54 -7.59
CA VAL A 216 0.98 0.07 -8.06
C VAL A 216 2.01 0.04 -6.94
N GLY A 217 2.98 -0.87 -7.00
CA GLY A 217 3.98 -1.05 -5.94
C GLY A 217 5.25 -0.23 -6.16
N ALA A 218 5.84 0.27 -5.07
CA ALA A 218 7.19 0.84 -5.08
C ALA A 218 8.22 -0.25 -4.75
N ALA A 219 9.07 -0.60 -5.70
CA ALA A 219 9.96 -1.76 -5.56
C ALA A 219 11.12 -1.56 -4.57
N MET A 220 11.39 -0.34 -4.11
CA MET A 220 12.42 -0.03 -3.11
C MET A 220 11.87 0.23 -1.69
N ASN A 221 10.64 -0.21 -1.40
CA ASN A 221 10.01 0.07 -0.11
C ASN A 221 10.38 -0.89 1.04
N GLY A 222 11.15 -1.95 0.77
CA GLY A 222 11.43 -3.02 1.74
C GLY A 222 12.20 -2.59 2.99
N ASP A 223 12.83 -1.42 2.97
CA ASP A 223 13.52 -0.85 4.13
C ASP A 223 12.55 -0.16 5.11
N ILE A 224 11.37 0.24 4.64
CA ILE A 224 10.35 0.97 5.43
C ILE A 224 9.16 0.07 5.76
N ILE A 225 8.75 -0.76 4.81
CA ILE A 225 7.56 -1.61 4.93
C ILE A 225 8.01 -3.08 4.95
N PRO A 226 7.71 -3.82 6.03
CA PRO A 226 8.08 -5.24 6.10
C PRO A 226 7.41 -6.01 4.96
N ALA A 227 8.10 -7.04 4.46
CA ALA A 227 7.60 -7.87 3.36
C ALA A 227 6.22 -8.49 3.63
N GLU A 228 5.88 -8.70 4.90
CA GLU A 228 4.59 -9.26 5.33
C GLU A 228 3.43 -8.26 5.28
N GLY A 229 3.70 -6.96 5.13
CA GLY A 229 2.70 -5.90 5.09
C GLY A 229 2.73 -5.06 3.81
N ASN A 230 3.56 -5.40 2.82
CA ASN A 230 3.73 -4.58 1.62
C ASN A 230 2.79 -4.98 0.46
N TYR A 231 2.84 -4.21 -0.62
CA TYR A 231 2.01 -4.38 -1.81
C TYR A 231 2.00 -5.78 -2.42
N LYS A 232 3.08 -6.57 -2.28
CA LYS A 232 3.10 -7.95 -2.81
C LYS A 232 2.08 -8.83 -2.11
N LYS A 233 1.79 -8.59 -0.82
CA LYS A 233 0.73 -9.29 -0.09
C LYS A 233 -0.66 -8.88 -0.59
N PHE A 234 -0.86 -7.62 -0.92
CA PHE A 234 -2.09 -7.14 -1.57
C PHE A 234 -2.28 -7.83 -2.93
N ASN A 235 -1.24 -7.90 -3.76
CA ASN A 235 -1.27 -8.61 -5.07
C ASN A 235 -1.67 -10.08 -4.89
N SER A 236 -1.07 -10.76 -3.91
CA SER A 236 -1.39 -12.17 -3.62
C SER A 236 -2.80 -12.39 -3.07
N SER A 237 -3.42 -11.34 -2.53
CA SER A 237 -4.75 -11.38 -1.89
C SER A 237 -5.89 -10.94 -2.81
N CYS A 238 -5.58 -10.36 -3.97
CA CYS A 238 -6.55 -9.97 -4.99
C CYS A 238 -7.11 -11.20 -5.73
N PHE A 239 -8.42 -11.23 -5.92
CA PHE A 239 -9.14 -12.14 -6.81
C PHE A 239 -9.83 -11.33 -7.94
N GLY A 240 -10.31 -11.97 -9.00
CA GLY A 240 -11.01 -11.26 -10.08
C GLY A 240 -10.11 -10.37 -10.97
N PRO A 241 -10.66 -9.33 -11.62
CA PRO A 241 -9.92 -8.47 -12.55
C PRO A 241 -8.87 -7.64 -11.81
N PHE A 242 -7.59 -7.92 -12.05
CA PHE A 242 -6.50 -7.31 -11.29
C PHE A 242 -5.35 -6.92 -12.19
N TRP A 243 -4.84 -5.69 -12.03
CA TRP A 243 -3.60 -5.22 -12.64
C TRP A 243 -2.55 -4.92 -11.57
N GLU A 244 -1.32 -5.30 -11.88
CA GLU A 244 -0.13 -5.08 -11.06
C GLU A 244 0.85 -4.22 -11.86
N VAL A 245 1.37 -3.17 -11.23
CA VAL A 245 2.43 -2.33 -11.78
C VAL A 245 3.54 -2.19 -10.75
N ASP A 246 4.70 -2.74 -11.05
CA ASP A 246 5.89 -2.61 -10.22
C ASP A 246 6.78 -1.47 -10.72
N LEU A 247 6.92 -0.42 -9.92
CA LEU A 247 7.79 0.71 -10.22
C LEU A 247 9.18 0.46 -9.67
N LEU A 248 10.04 -0.09 -10.51
CA LEU A 248 11.45 -0.32 -10.20
C LEU A 248 12.12 1.02 -9.84
N GLY A 249 12.95 1.01 -8.80
CA GLY A 249 13.66 2.21 -8.36
C GLY A 249 12.81 3.23 -7.59
N ALA A 250 11.48 3.06 -7.51
CA ALA A 250 10.61 3.94 -6.75
C ALA A 250 10.63 3.58 -5.26
N GLY A 251 10.61 4.61 -4.41
CA GLY A 251 10.45 4.49 -2.96
C GLY A 251 9.00 4.70 -2.54
N HIS A 252 8.69 4.38 -1.28
CA HIS A 252 7.32 4.44 -0.76
C HIS A 252 6.69 5.84 -0.95
N LEU A 253 7.46 6.90 -0.69
CA LEU A 253 6.96 8.28 -0.81
C LEU A 253 7.11 8.86 -2.22
N SER A 254 7.46 8.07 -3.24
CA SER A 254 7.66 8.57 -4.62
C SER A 254 6.36 8.91 -5.35
N PHE A 255 5.22 8.60 -4.75
CA PHE A 255 3.91 8.91 -5.31
C PHE A 255 3.42 10.32 -5.00
N LEU A 256 4.14 11.12 -4.21
CA LEU A 256 3.70 12.42 -3.71
C LEU A 256 4.08 13.53 -4.70
N ASP A 257 3.28 14.61 -4.76
CA ASP A 257 3.52 15.70 -5.71
C ASP A 257 4.74 16.56 -5.37
N LYS A 258 4.99 16.77 -4.07
CA LYS A 258 5.98 17.72 -3.58
C LYS A 258 6.57 17.23 -2.26
N ARG A 259 7.52 16.30 -2.33
CA ARG A 259 8.15 15.75 -1.13
C ARG A 259 8.91 16.82 -0.34
N ASP A 260 9.54 17.77 -1.04
CA ASP A 260 10.40 18.79 -0.42
C ASP A 260 9.62 19.82 0.41
N GLU A 261 8.32 19.95 0.18
CA GLU A 261 7.42 20.84 0.95
C GLU A 261 6.75 20.12 2.13
N MET A 262 7.07 18.85 2.38
CA MET A 262 6.51 18.09 3.49
C MET A 262 7.09 18.51 4.83
N ASP A 263 6.39 18.20 5.91
CA ASP A 263 6.88 18.46 7.25
C ASP A 263 8.21 17.71 7.48
N PRO A 264 9.10 18.25 8.35
CA PRO A 264 10.41 17.65 8.59
C PRO A 264 10.36 16.20 9.08
N PHE A 265 9.29 15.77 9.75
CA PHE A 265 9.16 14.40 10.23
C PHE A 265 8.90 13.43 9.07
N THR A 266 8.02 13.79 8.14
CA THR A 266 7.80 13.01 6.90
C THR A 266 9.06 12.95 6.04
N GLN A 267 9.79 14.07 5.93
CA GLN A 267 11.09 14.08 5.26
C GLN A 267 12.11 13.17 5.96
N MET A 268 12.17 13.19 7.29
CA MET A 268 13.04 12.32 8.08
C MET A 268 12.70 10.84 7.86
N ALA A 269 11.41 10.48 7.87
CA ALA A 269 10.98 9.12 7.57
C ALA A 269 11.40 8.67 6.15
N ALA A 270 11.36 9.59 5.18
CA ALA A 270 11.88 9.36 3.83
C ALA A 270 13.40 9.09 3.82
N MET A 271 14.15 9.81 4.66
CA MET A 271 15.61 9.71 4.77
C MET A 271 16.10 8.42 5.44
N LEU A 272 15.24 7.70 6.18
CA LEU A 272 15.62 6.42 6.81
C LEU A 272 15.74 5.28 5.78
N GLY A 273 15.11 5.41 4.61
CA GLY A 273 15.22 4.46 3.52
C GLY A 273 16.35 4.78 2.54
N LYS A 274 16.70 3.83 1.67
CA LYS A 274 17.56 4.14 0.51
C LYS A 274 16.85 5.16 -0.39
N PRO A 275 17.57 6.17 -0.90
CA PRO A 275 16.97 7.14 -1.81
C PRO A 275 16.45 6.41 -3.06
N PRO A 276 15.26 6.79 -3.57
CA PRO A 276 14.75 6.21 -4.81
C PRO A 276 15.68 6.54 -5.98
N SER A 277 15.91 5.58 -6.86
CA SER A 277 16.69 5.78 -8.08
C SER A 277 15.83 6.23 -9.27
N THR A 278 14.51 6.08 -9.18
CA THR A 278 13.57 6.52 -10.22
C THR A 278 13.04 7.92 -9.89
N PRO A 279 13.12 8.88 -10.84
CA PRO A 279 12.60 10.23 -10.64
C PRO A 279 11.11 10.23 -10.28
N GLU A 280 10.73 11.11 -9.34
CA GLU A 280 9.33 11.23 -8.87
C GLU A 280 8.37 11.61 -9.99
N ALA A 281 8.79 12.49 -10.90
CA ALA A 281 7.99 12.86 -12.07
C ALA A 281 7.65 11.63 -12.94
N SER A 282 8.59 10.69 -13.06
CA SER A 282 8.41 9.44 -13.79
C SER A 282 7.45 8.50 -13.06
N VAL A 283 7.61 8.35 -11.74
CA VAL A 283 6.70 7.58 -10.88
C VAL A 283 5.27 8.13 -11.00
N SER A 284 5.10 9.44 -10.86
CA SER A 284 3.81 10.12 -10.98
C SER A 284 3.19 9.92 -12.37
N ALA A 285 3.97 10.11 -13.44
CA ALA A 285 3.50 9.95 -14.81
C ALA A 285 3.01 8.53 -15.11
N VAL A 286 3.80 7.51 -14.76
CA VAL A 286 3.42 6.10 -14.98
C VAL A 286 2.20 5.73 -14.13
N THR A 287 2.15 6.17 -12.88
CA THR A 287 1.02 5.89 -11.98
C THR A 287 -0.28 6.51 -12.51
N LYS A 288 -0.24 7.76 -12.97
CA LYS A 288 -1.39 8.44 -13.60
C LYS A 288 -1.86 7.73 -14.86
N VAL A 289 -0.94 7.36 -15.75
CA VAL A 289 -1.26 6.61 -16.97
C VAL A 289 -1.93 5.28 -16.64
N ALA A 290 -1.33 4.48 -15.74
CA ALA A 290 -1.86 3.19 -15.33
C ALA A 290 -3.25 3.35 -14.71
N THR A 291 -3.43 4.34 -13.85
CA THR A 291 -4.71 4.66 -13.20
C THR A 291 -5.78 4.99 -14.24
N ILE A 292 -5.55 5.94 -15.14
CA ILE A 292 -6.55 6.35 -16.13
C ILE A 292 -6.90 5.21 -17.08
N ALA A 293 -5.89 4.49 -17.57
CA ALA A 293 -6.12 3.35 -18.44
C ALA A 293 -6.94 2.28 -17.73
N TRP A 294 -6.59 1.94 -16.49
CA TRP A 294 -7.32 0.95 -15.71
C TRP A 294 -8.77 1.38 -15.44
N LEU A 295 -8.99 2.64 -15.08
CA LEU A 295 -10.34 3.17 -14.87
C LEU A 295 -11.19 3.07 -16.14
N LYS A 296 -10.66 3.50 -17.28
CA LYS A 296 -11.39 3.53 -18.54
C LYS A 296 -11.63 2.16 -19.15
N GLU A 297 -10.64 1.26 -19.06
CA GLU A 297 -10.70 -0.05 -19.70
C GLU A 297 -11.34 -1.13 -18.82
N VAL A 298 -11.29 -0.97 -17.49
CA VAL A 298 -11.76 -1.99 -16.55
C VAL A 298 -12.96 -1.49 -15.75
N VAL A 299 -12.85 -0.35 -15.07
CA VAL A 299 -13.88 0.10 -14.12
C VAL A 299 -15.11 0.67 -14.82
N CYS A 300 -14.96 1.62 -15.74
CA CYS A 300 -16.10 2.25 -16.41
C CYS A 300 -16.98 1.22 -17.16
N PRO A 301 -16.43 0.24 -17.89
CA PRO A 301 -17.24 -0.83 -18.50
C PRO A 301 -17.88 -1.78 -17.49
N TYR A 302 -17.35 -1.85 -16.26
CA TYR A 302 -17.90 -2.64 -15.15
C TYR A 302 -19.00 -1.88 -14.40
N ALA A 303 -18.90 -0.55 -14.36
CA ALA A 303 -19.84 0.33 -13.67
C ALA A 303 -21.06 0.71 -14.52
N ALA A 304 -20.95 0.69 -15.86
CA ALA A 304 -22.05 1.02 -16.75
C ALA A 304 -23.28 0.14 -16.42
N PRO A 305 -24.48 0.72 -16.24
CA PRO A 305 -25.68 -0.03 -15.93
C PRO A 305 -25.85 -1.11 -16.99
N SER A 306 -25.86 -2.36 -16.54
CA SER A 306 -26.01 -3.52 -17.40
C SER A 306 -27.41 -3.51 -18.04
N LEU A 307 -27.56 -2.75 -19.13
CA LEU A 307 -28.60 -2.98 -20.13
C LEU A 307 -28.29 -4.33 -20.78
N GLY A 308 -28.70 -5.43 -20.12
CA GLY A 308 -28.78 -6.76 -20.71
C GLY A 308 -27.47 -7.53 -20.92
N ARG A 309 -26.44 -7.34 -20.09
CA ARG A 309 -25.19 -8.13 -20.24
C ARG A 309 -25.37 -9.59 -19.82
N THR A 310 -25.23 -10.48 -20.79
CA THR A 310 -24.95 -11.91 -20.60
C THR A 310 -23.60 -12.08 -19.90
N SER A 311 -23.45 -13.12 -19.07
CA SER A 311 -22.37 -13.41 -18.10
C SER A 311 -20.94 -13.62 -18.66
N SER A 312 -20.56 -12.99 -19.77
CA SER A 312 -19.20 -13.10 -20.31
C SER A 312 -18.18 -12.41 -19.39
N PRO A 313 -17.03 -13.04 -19.10
CA PRO A 313 -15.98 -12.42 -18.30
C PRO A 313 -15.44 -11.15 -18.99
N PRO A 314 -14.93 -10.18 -18.21
CA PRO A 314 -14.35 -8.96 -18.76
C PRO A 314 -13.17 -9.29 -19.69
N PRO A 315 -12.98 -8.53 -20.78
CA PRO A 315 -11.86 -8.75 -21.68
C PRO A 315 -10.51 -8.54 -20.96
N PRO A 316 -9.45 -9.27 -21.36
CA PRO A 316 -8.11 -8.98 -20.87
C PRO A 316 -7.68 -7.57 -21.25
N PRO A 317 -6.70 -6.96 -20.54
CA PRO A 317 -6.18 -5.64 -20.88
C PRO A 317 -5.81 -5.55 -22.37
N PRO A 318 -6.11 -4.42 -23.06
CA PRO A 318 -5.70 -4.23 -24.44
C PRO A 318 -4.18 -4.36 -24.56
N LYS A 319 -3.68 -5.12 -25.55
CA LYS A 319 -2.22 -5.23 -25.84
C LYS A 319 -1.55 -3.88 -26.05
N GLU A 320 -2.32 -2.89 -26.49
CA GLU A 320 -1.88 -1.52 -26.69
C GLU A 320 -1.50 -0.84 -25.38
N LEU A 321 -2.15 -1.20 -24.27
CA LEU A 321 -1.78 -0.69 -22.96
C LEU A 321 -0.48 -1.32 -22.43
N GLU A 322 -0.26 -2.62 -22.65
CA GLU A 322 1.03 -3.25 -22.34
C GLU A 322 2.17 -2.51 -23.06
N ARG A 323 1.94 -2.16 -24.33
CA ARG A 323 2.89 -1.37 -25.13
C ARG A 323 3.05 0.05 -24.59
N VAL A 324 1.97 0.72 -24.20
CA VAL A 324 2.00 2.08 -23.67
C VAL A 324 2.73 2.17 -22.33
N LEU A 325 2.48 1.23 -21.41
CA LEU A 325 3.21 1.14 -20.14
C LEU A 325 4.69 0.85 -20.40
N TYR A 326 4.99 -0.05 -21.33
CA TYR A 326 6.36 -0.37 -21.74
C TYR A 326 7.07 0.84 -22.37
N ASP A 327 6.47 1.49 -23.36
CA ASP A 327 7.04 2.64 -24.05
C ASP A 327 7.28 3.80 -23.07
N ASN A 328 6.41 4.02 -22.09
CA ASN A 328 6.64 5.00 -21.04
C ASN A 328 7.76 4.58 -20.08
N ILE A 329 7.79 3.32 -19.63
CA ILE A 329 8.85 2.81 -18.74
C ILE A 329 10.22 2.82 -19.42
N VAL A 330 10.29 2.52 -20.72
CA VAL A 330 11.54 2.50 -21.51
C VAL A 330 11.98 3.89 -21.95
N ASN A 331 11.06 4.81 -22.22
CA ASN A 331 11.39 6.20 -22.58
C ASN A 331 11.67 7.10 -21.38
N ILE A 332 11.42 6.64 -20.14
CA ILE A 332 12.01 7.25 -18.95
C ILE A 332 13.50 6.93 -18.98
N GLN A 333 14.25 7.76 -19.72
CA GLN A 333 15.70 7.72 -19.70
C GLN A 333 16.16 7.98 -18.26
N LEU A 334 16.95 7.06 -17.72
CA LEU A 334 17.81 7.36 -16.57
C LEU A 334 18.65 8.61 -16.91
N PRO A 335 18.95 9.49 -15.94
CA PRO A 335 19.65 10.76 -16.19
C PRO A 335 20.94 10.67 -17.02
N ASP A 336 21.54 9.47 -17.09
CA ASP A 336 22.79 9.21 -17.81
C ASP A 336 22.61 8.69 -19.25
N GLY A 337 21.38 8.65 -19.78
CA GLY A 337 21.10 8.23 -21.16
C GLY A 337 21.44 6.77 -21.48
N LYS A 338 21.74 5.94 -20.48
CA LYS A 338 22.04 4.51 -20.64
C LYS A 338 20.81 3.70 -20.27
N ALA A 339 20.25 2.99 -21.25
CA ALA A 339 19.28 1.94 -20.96
C ALA A 339 19.90 0.89 -20.01
N PRO A 340 19.16 0.36 -19.02
CA PRO A 340 19.68 -0.67 -18.13
C PRO A 340 20.17 -1.88 -18.93
N ARG A 341 21.37 -2.40 -18.61
CA ARG A 341 21.91 -3.55 -19.32
C ARG A 341 21.10 -4.78 -18.90
N ARG A 342 20.83 -5.67 -19.86
CA ARG A 342 20.09 -6.93 -19.65
C ARG A 342 20.67 -7.81 -18.52
N SER A 343 21.95 -7.62 -18.17
CA SER A 343 22.63 -8.25 -17.03
C SER A 343 22.10 -7.78 -15.67
N ASP A 344 21.72 -6.51 -15.57
CA ASP A 344 21.37 -5.87 -14.29
C ASP A 344 20.00 -6.36 -13.82
N ILE A 345 19.07 -6.54 -14.76
CA ILE A 345 17.73 -7.11 -14.56
C ILE A 345 17.82 -8.58 -14.09
N ARG A 346 18.69 -9.39 -14.70
CA ARG A 346 18.89 -10.79 -14.29
C ARG A 346 19.47 -10.92 -12.88
N SER A 347 20.31 -9.96 -12.44
CA SER A 347 20.87 -9.99 -11.08
C SER A 347 19.78 -9.79 -10.01
N LEU A 348 18.77 -8.95 -10.30
CA LEU A 348 17.63 -8.69 -9.42
C LEU A 348 16.70 -9.91 -9.32
N GLU A 349 16.43 -10.59 -10.44
CA GLU A 349 15.63 -11.82 -10.47
C GLU A 349 16.29 -12.98 -9.71
N SER A 350 17.62 -13.12 -9.81
CA SER A 350 18.36 -14.19 -9.11
C SER A 350 18.37 -14.04 -7.59
N ARG A 351 18.29 -12.81 -7.08
CA ARG A 351 18.27 -12.52 -5.64
C ARG A 351 16.90 -12.75 -5.00
N SER A 352 15.80 -12.68 -5.75
CA SER A 352 14.46 -12.98 -5.21
C SER A 352 14.16 -14.48 -5.15
N ALA A 353 14.87 -15.32 -5.91
CA ALA A 353 14.62 -16.76 -5.99
C ALA A 353 15.35 -17.59 -4.92
N GLN A 354 16.36 -17.03 -4.23
CA GLN A 354 17.19 -17.78 -3.25
C GLN A 354 16.69 -17.72 -1.79
N GLY A 355 15.51 -17.16 -1.54
CA GLY A 355 15.00 -16.94 -0.18
C GLY A 355 13.83 -17.83 0.22
N SER A 356 13.84 -19.15 -0.04
CA SER A 356 12.86 -20.07 0.57
C SER A 356 13.15 -21.57 0.35
N SER A 357 14.12 -22.14 1.07
CA SER A 357 14.17 -23.60 1.23
C SER A 357 14.95 -24.05 2.47
N SER A 358 14.28 -24.12 3.62
CA SER A 358 14.68 -25.03 4.72
C SER A 358 13.60 -25.10 5.80
N ALA A 359 12.83 -26.20 5.82
CA ALA A 359 12.35 -26.90 7.04
C ALA A 359 11.24 -27.90 6.66
N GLY A 360 11.61 -29.18 6.58
CA GLY A 360 10.67 -30.29 6.47
C GLY A 360 11.39 -31.56 6.92
N GLY A 361 11.16 -31.95 8.17
CA GLY A 361 11.66 -33.21 8.74
C GLY A 361 10.64 -33.73 9.75
N ALA A 362 9.99 -34.85 9.42
CA ALA A 362 9.06 -35.57 10.28
C ALA A 362 9.57 -37.00 10.51
N SER A 363 9.49 -37.40 11.77
CA SER A 363 9.16 -38.72 12.37
C SER A 363 9.73 -40.03 11.80
N GLU A 364 10.34 -40.82 12.69
CA GLU A 364 10.10 -42.27 12.94
C GLU A 364 10.88 -42.65 14.24
N SER A 365 10.22 -42.96 15.36
CA SER A 365 9.79 -44.28 15.88
C SER A 365 10.90 -45.22 16.39
N SER A 366 10.95 -45.48 17.70
CA SER A 366 11.21 -46.82 18.26
C SER A 366 10.87 -46.89 19.76
N ARG A 367 10.12 -47.95 20.12
CA ARG A 367 9.74 -48.38 21.47
C ARG A 367 10.90 -49.09 22.17
N GLY A 368 10.88 -49.11 23.51
CA GLY A 368 11.66 -50.02 24.35
C GLY A 368 11.35 -49.87 25.83
N ASP A 369 10.64 -50.85 26.39
CA ASP A 369 10.29 -51.01 27.81
C ASP A 369 11.52 -51.30 28.69
N GLY A 370 11.44 -50.93 29.97
CA GLY A 370 12.39 -51.39 31.00
C GLY A 370 12.15 -50.74 32.37
N ALA A 371 11.56 -51.49 33.29
CA ALA A 371 11.30 -51.10 34.67
C ALA A 371 12.57 -51.19 35.55
N SER A 372 12.73 -50.28 36.52
CA SER A 372 12.84 -50.59 37.98
C SER A 372 13.54 -49.47 38.77
N SER A 373 13.10 -49.38 40.02
CA SER A 373 13.51 -48.57 41.18
C SER A 373 14.99 -48.20 41.34
N SER A 374 15.26 -47.01 41.86
CA SER A 374 15.80 -46.80 43.23
C SER A 374 16.21 -45.34 43.50
N GLN A 375 16.16 -44.99 44.79
CA GLN A 375 16.52 -43.73 45.44
C GLN A 375 17.92 -43.20 45.07
N GLY A 376 18.11 -41.89 45.19
CA GLY A 376 19.43 -41.27 45.15
C GLY A 376 19.37 -39.74 45.16
N GLU A 377 19.42 -39.15 46.35
CA GLU A 377 19.79 -37.74 46.56
C GLU A 377 21.14 -37.43 45.90
N GLY A 378 21.23 -36.30 45.20
CA GLY A 378 22.42 -35.95 44.44
C GLY A 378 22.44 -34.50 43.98
N SER A 379 22.87 -33.64 44.90
CA SER A 379 23.29 -32.25 44.67
C SER A 379 24.12 -32.08 43.38
N ARG A 380 23.66 -31.24 42.44
CA ARG A 380 24.46 -30.78 41.28
C ARG A 380 24.22 -29.30 40.99
N ARG A 381 25.09 -28.49 41.61
CA ARG A 381 25.98 -27.49 40.99
C ARG A 381 25.48 -26.89 39.66
N VAL A 382 24.93 -25.68 39.77
CA VAL A 382 24.70 -24.74 38.66
C VAL A 382 26.04 -24.42 37.99
N GLN A 383 26.19 -24.82 36.73
CA GLN A 383 27.27 -24.36 35.86
C GLN A 383 26.90 -22.98 35.31
N ALA A 384 27.73 -21.98 35.61
CA ALA A 384 27.69 -20.66 35.02
C ALA A 384 28.67 -20.59 33.83
N SER A 385 28.18 -20.12 32.67
CA SER A 385 28.85 -19.27 31.64
C SER A 385 28.11 -19.38 30.29
N PRO A 386 28.14 -18.36 29.40
CA PRO A 386 29.10 -17.25 29.32
C PRO A 386 28.46 -15.84 29.29
N ALA A 387 28.97 -14.95 30.14
CA ALA A 387 29.04 -13.53 29.82
C ALA A 387 30.26 -13.32 28.91
N MET A 388 30.10 -12.65 27.76
CA MET A 388 31.13 -11.91 27.00
C MET A 388 30.57 -11.57 25.60
N ALA A 389 29.68 -10.58 25.51
CA ALA A 389 29.34 -9.92 24.23
C ALA A 389 28.74 -8.50 24.35
N SER A 390 28.67 -7.87 25.54
CA SER A 390 28.02 -6.54 25.71
C SER A 390 28.96 -5.39 26.10
N SER A 391 30.28 -5.59 26.07
CA SER A 391 31.22 -4.61 26.65
C SER A 391 31.34 -3.29 25.88
N SER A 392 30.86 -3.18 24.63
CA SER A 392 31.11 -1.96 23.84
C SER A 392 30.16 -0.81 24.16
N LEU A 393 28.92 -1.07 24.62
CA LEU A 393 27.97 0.00 24.91
C LEU A 393 28.10 0.56 26.32
N CYS A 394 28.59 -0.22 27.28
CA CYS A 394 28.74 0.26 28.66
C CYS A 394 29.80 1.37 28.81
N GLY A 395 30.58 1.66 27.76
CA GLY A 395 31.48 2.81 27.71
C GLY A 395 30.82 4.13 27.32
N LEU A 396 29.68 4.09 26.62
CA LEU A 396 29.08 5.29 26.02
C LEU A 396 28.33 6.17 27.03
N SER A 397 28.31 7.48 26.78
CA SER A 397 27.48 8.45 27.49
C SER A 397 26.01 8.37 27.03
N ARG A 398 25.10 9.02 27.78
CA ARG A 398 23.68 9.11 27.40
C ARG A 398 23.52 9.81 26.05
N GLU A 399 24.27 10.87 25.82
CA GLU A 399 24.26 11.65 24.59
C GLU A 399 24.75 10.81 23.41
N GLU A 400 25.81 10.01 23.58
CA GLU A 400 26.33 9.11 22.56
C GLU A 400 25.33 7.99 22.22
N LEU A 401 24.67 7.43 23.23
CA LEU A 401 23.60 6.43 23.03
C LEU A 401 22.39 7.03 22.30
N LEU A 402 22.05 8.30 22.55
CA LEU A 402 21.01 9.01 21.83
C LEU A 402 21.37 9.29 20.36
N GLN A 403 22.65 9.19 19.95
CA GLN A 403 23.04 9.26 18.55
C GLN A 403 22.91 7.92 17.81
N LEU A 404 22.86 6.79 18.51
CA LEU A 404 22.71 5.47 17.89
C LEU A 404 21.32 5.27 17.28
N ARG A 405 21.17 4.33 16.34
CA ARG A 405 19.85 4.00 15.77
C ARG A 405 19.04 3.19 16.78
N THR A 406 17.72 3.39 16.82
CA THR A 406 16.79 2.63 17.69
C THR A 406 16.95 1.11 17.52
N ARG A 407 17.18 0.65 16.28
CA ARG A 407 17.44 -0.76 15.97
C ARG A 407 18.70 -1.29 16.66
N GLU A 408 19.79 -0.53 16.64
CA GLU A 408 21.07 -0.91 17.26
C GLU A 408 20.90 -1.01 18.79
N LEU A 409 20.20 -0.07 19.41
CA LEU A 409 19.89 -0.11 20.84
C LEU A 409 19.07 -1.37 21.21
N LYS A 410 18.03 -1.71 20.43
CA LYS A 410 17.20 -2.91 20.65
C LYS A 410 17.99 -4.22 20.45
N GLU A 411 18.82 -4.30 19.41
CA GLU A 411 19.67 -5.48 19.15
C GLU A 411 20.66 -5.70 20.30
N ASN A 412 21.26 -4.62 20.84
CA ASN A 412 22.17 -4.72 21.97
C ASN A 412 21.48 -5.10 23.29
N LEU A 413 20.30 -4.53 23.59
CA LEU A 413 19.51 -4.94 24.75
C LEU A 413 19.13 -6.43 24.66
N LYS A 414 18.73 -6.89 23.47
CA LYS A 414 18.43 -8.30 23.23
C LYS A 414 19.67 -9.19 23.40
N ALA A 415 20.83 -8.77 22.91
CA ALA A 415 22.10 -9.48 23.08
C ALA A 415 22.53 -9.55 24.56
N ALA A 416 22.19 -8.53 25.35
CA ALA A 416 22.40 -8.50 26.79
C ALA A 416 21.34 -9.26 27.61
N GLY A 417 20.34 -9.87 26.95
CA GLY A 417 19.24 -10.58 27.63
C GLY A 417 18.24 -9.65 28.33
N VAL A 418 18.22 -8.36 27.98
CA VAL A 418 17.34 -7.35 28.56
C VAL A 418 16.08 -7.22 27.73
N LYS A 419 14.93 -7.46 28.36
CA LYS A 419 13.61 -7.29 27.72
C LYS A 419 13.39 -5.81 27.38
N ASN A 420 12.94 -5.55 26.15
CA ASN A 420 12.72 -4.19 25.64
C ASN A 420 11.40 -4.02 24.86
N ASP A 421 10.50 -5.00 24.97
CA ASP A 421 9.20 -5.00 24.26
C ASP A 421 8.27 -3.86 24.73
N ASP A 422 8.55 -3.29 25.90
CA ASP A 422 7.84 -2.18 26.54
C ASP A 422 8.45 -0.79 26.25
N CYS A 423 9.57 -0.73 25.51
CA CYS A 423 10.27 0.52 25.21
C CYS A 423 9.93 1.00 23.79
N PHE A 424 9.08 2.04 23.72
CA PHE A 424 8.62 2.63 22.46
C PHE A 424 9.42 3.88 22.10
N GLU A 425 9.82 4.66 23.09
CA GLU A 425 10.62 5.87 22.91
C GLU A 425 12.13 5.56 22.97
N LYS A 426 12.92 6.34 22.22
CA LYS A 426 14.37 6.15 22.14
C LYS A 426 15.04 6.37 23.49
N GLU A 427 14.57 7.34 24.24
CA GLU A 427 15.02 7.69 25.59
C GLU A 427 14.81 6.55 26.58
N GLN A 428 13.71 5.80 26.43
CA GLN A 428 13.44 4.61 27.26
C GLN A 428 14.45 3.49 26.97
N LEU A 429 14.80 3.28 25.69
CA LEU A 429 15.83 2.32 25.30
C LEU A 429 17.21 2.72 25.82
N VAL A 430 17.58 4.00 25.71
CA VAL A 430 18.84 4.53 26.24
C VAL A 430 18.93 4.36 27.75
N SER A 431 17.88 4.74 28.48
CA SER A 431 17.80 4.53 29.94
C SER A 431 17.96 3.06 30.31
N ARG A 432 17.33 2.15 29.54
CA ARG A 432 17.45 0.70 29.79
C ARG A 432 18.85 0.17 29.51
N VAL A 433 19.55 0.69 28.51
CA VAL A 433 20.96 0.34 28.24
C VAL A 433 21.86 0.80 29.38
N LEU A 434 21.68 2.03 29.88
CA LEU A 434 22.44 2.55 31.01
C LEU A 434 22.21 1.72 32.29
N GLU A 435 20.94 1.39 32.59
CA GLU A 435 20.56 0.54 33.71
C GLU A 435 21.19 -0.86 33.61
N ALA A 436 21.12 -1.50 32.44
CA ALA A 436 21.73 -2.80 32.19
C ALA A 436 23.27 -2.78 32.34
N CYS A 437 23.90 -1.62 32.13
CA CYS A 437 25.33 -1.40 32.32
C CYS A 437 25.71 -1.00 33.75
N GLY A 438 24.75 -0.99 34.70
CA GLY A 438 25.00 -0.58 36.08
C GLY A 438 25.29 0.91 36.26
N LYS A 439 24.99 1.73 35.25
CA LYS A 439 25.01 3.19 35.35
C LYS A 439 23.62 3.64 35.78
N THR A 440 23.49 4.13 37.00
CA THR A 440 22.26 4.84 37.41
C THR A 440 22.06 6.06 36.52
N ALA A 441 20.84 6.24 36.04
CA ALA A 441 20.43 7.26 35.06
C ALA A 441 20.63 8.70 35.51
#